data_AF-A0A928AU66-F1
#
_entry.id   AF-A0A928AU66-F1
#
_cell.length_a   1.000
_cell.length_b   1.000
_cell.length_c   1.000
_cell.angle_alpha   90.00
_cell.angle_beta   90.00
_cell.angle_gamma   90.00
#
_symmetry.space_group_name_H-M   'P 1'
#
loop_
_entity.id
_entity.type
_entity.pdbx_description
1 polymer ?
#
loop_
_entity_poly.entity_id
_entity_poly.type
_entity_poly.pdbx_seq_one_letter_code
_entity_poly.pdbx_strand_id
1 'polypeptide(L)'
;MIFGLNSSLRAAISTASLRLLLVAVVLCFALKQEATAQNFKRGDKQLVTGGILVRDTTKIDSAKIETKEELKRREKLHRRKMDSLARYEQRLQRAIEQDRVDEEGNIIPREPLFSDSSSLSKVCLTAAVLPGYGQIYNKQYWKLPILYGTVGASIGMWAYFGSEYRPLKRQYDELLLQGMSRTEELNAVQRDMIRANTKKQIFMFTTAASYIYFLGDAALNYSTNEVSSVKKATTLSLICPGAGQIYNKSYWRAPIVVGGLASMIYVIDWNNRGFQRFKKAYSLRADYEQNPDKYPNGSADEFGGRYSTTFLKNLRDSNRRNRDLSILLTAGIYVFQAIDAHVDAHLKDFDVSDNLTVDLKPMFDCQYTYHNGATPIFGFDLNVTF
;
A
#
# COMPACT_ATOMS: atom_id res chain seq x y z
N MET A 1 50.19 -7.85 -22.55
CA MET A 1 50.84 -6.85 -21.67
C MET A 1 51.05 -5.60 -22.49
N ILE A 2 50.46 -4.43 -22.26
CA ILE A 2 49.56 -3.92 -21.23
C ILE A 2 48.59 -2.99 -21.99
N PHE A 3 47.30 -3.19 -21.71
CA PHE A 3 46.18 -2.34 -22.10
C PHE A 3 46.24 -0.98 -21.38
N GLY A 4 45.73 0.05 -22.03
CA GLY A 4 44.85 1.03 -21.41
C GLY A 4 45.48 2.12 -20.53
N LEU A 5 45.56 3.33 -21.08
CA LEU A 5 45.34 4.54 -20.29
C LEU A 5 44.27 5.43 -20.95
N ASN A 6 43.05 5.19 -20.47
CA ASN A 6 41.96 6.11 -20.15
C ASN A 6 41.59 7.27 -21.10
N SER A 7 40.45 7.05 -21.77
CA SER A 7 39.55 8.04 -22.38
C SER A 7 38.95 9.07 -21.39
N SER A 8 39.15 8.92 -20.08
CA SER A 8 38.63 9.83 -19.06
C SER A 8 39.40 11.16 -18.94
N LEU A 9 40.68 11.23 -19.39
CA LEU A 9 41.45 12.48 -19.32
C LEU A 9 41.13 13.45 -20.47
N ARG A 10 40.69 12.95 -21.65
CA ARG A 10 40.27 13.81 -22.77
C ARG A 10 38.86 14.39 -22.56
N ALA A 11 37.99 13.70 -21.82
CA ALA A 11 36.65 14.20 -21.48
C ALA A 11 36.66 15.24 -20.33
N ALA A 12 37.60 15.13 -19.38
CA ALA A 12 37.73 16.07 -18.27
C ALA A 12 38.28 17.46 -18.70
N ILE A 13 39.17 17.51 -19.69
CA ILE A 13 39.73 18.78 -20.21
C ILE A 13 38.71 19.53 -21.09
N SER A 14 37.78 18.82 -21.73
CA SER A 14 36.72 19.41 -22.56
C SER A 14 35.58 20.02 -21.73
N THR A 15 35.14 19.35 -20.67
CA THR A 15 34.01 19.81 -19.84
C THR A 15 34.38 20.94 -18.88
N ALA A 16 35.60 20.97 -18.34
CA ALA A 16 36.08 22.08 -17.52
C ALA A 16 36.31 23.36 -18.35
N SER A 17 36.83 23.23 -19.57
CA SER A 17 37.04 24.37 -20.48
C SER A 17 35.72 24.96 -20.98
N LEU A 18 34.70 24.12 -21.26
CA LEU A 18 33.38 24.60 -21.65
C LEU A 18 32.65 25.32 -20.51
N ARG A 19 32.75 24.83 -19.27
CA ARG A 19 32.12 25.49 -18.11
C ARG A 19 32.77 26.83 -17.79
N LEU A 20 34.10 26.96 -17.95
CA LEU A 20 34.79 28.23 -17.77
C LEU A 20 34.43 29.25 -18.88
N LEU A 21 34.28 28.79 -20.13
CA LEU A 21 33.82 29.62 -21.25
C LEU A 21 32.36 30.05 -21.08
N LEU A 22 31.49 29.18 -20.55
CA LEU A 22 30.08 29.51 -20.30
C LEU A 22 29.95 30.50 -19.13
N VAL A 23 30.76 30.36 -18.08
CA VAL A 23 30.82 31.34 -16.98
C VAL A 23 31.39 32.67 -17.47
N ALA A 24 32.39 32.68 -18.36
CA ALA A 24 32.91 33.91 -18.97
C ALA A 24 31.90 34.59 -19.91
N VAL A 25 31.12 33.82 -20.69
CA VAL A 25 30.06 34.36 -21.56
C VAL A 25 28.88 34.90 -20.74
N VAL A 26 28.52 34.23 -19.63
CA VAL A 26 27.48 34.70 -18.71
C VAL A 26 27.95 35.92 -17.92
N LEU A 27 29.22 35.98 -17.49
CA LEU A 27 29.79 37.20 -16.88
C LEU A 27 29.88 38.35 -17.90
N CYS A 28 30.22 38.08 -19.16
CA CYS A 28 30.22 39.10 -20.23
C CYS A 28 28.80 39.59 -20.57
N PHE A 29 27.77 38.74 -20.46
CA PHE A 29 26.37 39.16 -20.61
C PHE A 29 25.85 39.93 -19.39
N ALA A 30 26.28 39.56 -18.17
CA ALA A 30 25.95 40.29 -16.95
C ALA A 30 26.62 41.68 -16.91
N LEU A 31 27.86 41.81 -17.38
CA LEU A 31 28.55 43.10 -17.48
C LEU A 31 28.05 43.98 -18.63
N LYS A 32 27.40 43.40 -19.65
CA LYS A 32 26.81 44.16 -20.77
C LYS A 32 25.46 44.82 -20.42
N GLN A 33 24.88 44.53 -19.25
CA GLN A 33 23.59 45.09 -18.83
C GLN A 33 23.68 46.43 -18.06
N GLU A 34 24.88 46.95 -17.78
CA GLU A 34 25.08 48.27 -17.17
C GLU A 34 25.53 49.36 -18.16
N ALA A 35 25.66 49.05 -19.45
CA ALA A 35 26.19 49.99 -20.46
C ALA A 35 25.16 50.49 -21.51
N THR A 36 23.86 50.41 -21.23
CA THR A 36 22.81 50.93 -22.13
C THR A 36 21.82 51.83 -21.39
N ALA A 37 22.30 53.00 -20.95
CA ALA A 37 21.41 54.09 -20.55
C ALA A 37 22.05 55.47 -20.68
N GLN A 38 22.66 55.80 -21.83
CA GLN A 38 22.87 57.22 -22.19
C GLN A 38 22.77 57.40 -23.70
N ASN A 39 21.61 57.88 -24.17
CA ASN A 39 21.48 59.08 -25.01
C ASN A 39 20.05 59.21 -25.57
N PHE A 40 19.26 60.12 -25.00
CA PHE A 40 18.29 60.90 -25.76
C PHE A 40 18.38 62.36 -25.32
N LYS A 41 18.78 63.24 -26.24
CA LYS A 41 18.85 64.70 -26.09
C LYS A 41 17.55 65.36 -26.55
N ARG A 42 17.07 66.36 -25.80
CA ARG A 42 16.47 67.63 -26.27
C ARG A 42 16.11 68.43 -25.00
N GLY A 43 16.49 69.68 -24.76
CA GLY A 43 17.28 70.69 -25.46
C GLY A 43 16.98 72.00 -24.74
N ASP A 44 17.94 72.90 -24.59
CA ASP A 44 17.67 74.34 -24.43
C ASP A 44 18.94 75.12 -24.79
N LYS A 45 18.80 75.99 -25.78
CA LYS A 45 19.78 77.03 -26.09
C LYS A 45 19.29 78.30 -25.42
N GLN A 46 20.12 78.96 -24.61
CA GLN A 46 20.28 80.42 -24.63
C GLN A 46 21.70 80.79 -24.14
N LEU A 47 22.34 81.66 -24.92
CA LEU A 47 23.54 82.41 -24.60
C LEU A 47 23.07 83.82 -24.23
N VAL A 48 23.26 84.26 -22.98
CA VAL A 48 23.40 85.69 -22.66
C VAL A 48 24.40 85.87 -21.50
N THR A 49 25.31 86.78 -21.77
CA THR A 49 26.35 87.49 -21.02
C THR A 49 26.09 87.75 -19.52
N GLY A 50 27.17 87.66 -18.74
CA GLY A 50 27.48 88.52 -17.57
C GLY A 50 26.53 88.45 -16.37
N GLY A 51 26.89 87.70 -15.34
CA GLY A 51 26.21 87.79 -14.03
C GLY A 51 26.59 86.66 -13.08
N ILE A 52 26.82 87.03 -11.83
CA ILE A 52 27.26 86.20 -10.69
C ILE A 52 26.41 84.93 -10.55
N LEU A 53 27.04 83.75 -10.52
CA LEU A 53 26.36 82.47 -10.24
C LEU A 53 26.10 82.32 -8.74
N VAL A 54 24.86 82.51 -8.34
CA VAL A 54 24.32 81.92 -7.09
C VAL A 54 23.81 80.52 -7.45
N ARG A 55 24.37 79.48 -6.83
CA ARG A 55 23.94 78.07 -7.01
C ARG A 55 22.57 77.86 -6.37
N ASP A 56 21.58 77.52 -7.18
CA ASP A 56 20.24 77.16 -6.73
C ASP A 56 20.21 75.69 -6.27
N THR A 57 20.20 75.46 -4.95
CA THR A 57 20.29 74.12 -4.33
C THR A 57 19.01 73.30 -4.43
N THR A 58 17.89 73.93 -4.79
CA THR A 58 16.54 73.35 -4.77
C THR A 58 16.32 72.26 -5.82
N LYS A 59 16.90 72.40 -7.02
CA LYS A 59 16.80 71.39 -8.11
C LYS A 59 17.65 70.13 -7.88
N ILE A 60 18.71 70.23 -7.07
CA ILE A 60 19.58 69.10 -6.73
C ILE A 60 18.86 68.17 -5.73
N ASP A 61 18.07 68.75 -4.83
CA ASP A 61 17.35 68.00 -3.81
C ASP A 61 16.13 67.26 -4.39
N SER A 62 15.39 67.85 -5.32
CA SER A 62 14.28 67.16 -6.02
C SER A 62 14.77 65.96 -6.84
N ALA A 63 15.90 66.09 -7.56
CA ALA A 63 16.50 64.99 -8.32
C ALA A 63 17.05 63.86 -7.42
N LYS A 64 17.57 64.21 -6.23
CA LYS A 64 18.00 63.22 -5.21
C LYS A 64 16.83 62.48 -4.57
N ILE A 65 15.67 63.12 -4.43
CA ILE A 65 14.46 62.49 -3.88
C ILE A 65 13.90 61.47 -4.88
N GLU A 66 13.81 61.82 -6.17
CA GLU A 66 13.31 60.94 -7.22
C GLU A 66 14.20 59.69 -7.40
N THR A 67 15.53 59.86 -7.38
CA THR A 67 16.48 58.73 -7.42
C THR A 67 16.41 57.84 -6.18
N LYS A 68 16.14 58.38 -4.99
CA LYS A 68 15.91 57.58 -3.77
C LYS A 68 14.63 56.75 -3.85
N GLU A 69 13.56 57.28 -4.44
CA GLU A 69 12.31 56.54 -4.63
C GLU A 69 12.48 55.38 -5.61
N GLU A 70 13.19 55.59 -6.72
CA GLU A 70 13.49 54.52 -7.68
C GLU A 70 14.35 53.42 -7.06
N LEU A 71 15.36 53.77 -6.27
CA LEU A 71 16.17 52.80 -5.53
C LEU A 71 15.29 51.96 -4.60
N LYS A 72 14.39 52.61 -3.85
CA LYS A 72 13.44 51.93 -2.96
C LYS A 72 12.48 51.01 -3.71
N ARG A 73 12.05 51.38 -4.93
CA ARG A 73 11.24 50.52 -5.82
C ARG A 73 12.05 49.31 -6.30
N ARG A 74 13.31 49.49 -6.70
CA ARG A 74 14.22 48.40 -7.09
C ARG A 74 14.48 47.43 -5.96
N GLU A 75 14.76 47.93 -4.75
CA GLU A 75 14.92 47.08 -3.56
C GLU A 75 13.65 46.30 -3.23
N LYS A 76 12.47 46.93 -3.36
CA LYS A 76 11.19 46.25 -3.14
C LYS A 76 10.95 45.16 -4.19
N LEU A 77 11.34 45.40 -5.44
CA LEU A 77 11.28 44.40 -6.51
C LEU A 77 12.28 43.24 -6.24
N HIS A 78 13.50 43.55 -5.81
CA HIS A 78 14.50 42.55 -5.43
C HIS A 78 14.05 41.70 -4.25
N ARG A 79 13.48 42.31 -3.20
CA ARG A 79 12.88 41.58 -2.07
C ARG A 79 11.78 40.63 -2.54
N ARG A 80 10.87 41.07 -3.41
CA ARG A 80 9.80 40.21 -3.97
C ARG A 80 10.35 39.03 -4.77
N LYS A 81 11.41 39.26 -5.57
CA LYS A 81 12.08 38.18 -6.31
C LYS A 81 12.74 37.19 -5.35
N MET A 82 13.46 37.68 -4.34
CA MET A 82 14.06 36.82 -3.31
C MET A 82 13.02 36.00 -2.56
N ASP A 83 11.89 36.59 -2.17
CA ASP A 83 10.79 35.86 -1.52
C ASP A 83 10.19 34.77 -2.44
N SER A 84 10.12 35.03 -3.75
CA SER A 84 9.63 34.04 -4.72
C SER A 84 10.61 32.88 -4.91
N LEU A 85 11.91 33.16 -4.92
CA LEU A 85 12.96 32.16 -5.02
C LEU A 85 13.02 31.30 -3.75
N ALA A 86 12.99 31.91 -2.57
CA ALA A 86 12.97 31.19 -1.29
C ALA A 86 11.75 30.25 -1.19
N ARG A 87 10.57 30.68 -1.65
CA ARG A 87 9.38 29.82 -1.72
C ARG A 87 9.54 28.66 -2.70
N TYR A 88 10.23 28.88 -3.81
CA TYR A 88 10.51 27.84 -4.80
C TYR A 88 11.51 26.82 -4.27
N GLU A 89 12.61 27.27 -3.67
CA GLU A 89 13.59 26.39 -3.01
C GLU A 89 12.97 25.55 -1.91
N GLN A 90 12.12 26.16 -1.06
CA GLN A 90 11.42 25.41 -0.02
C GLN A 90 10.46 24.35 -0.58
N ARG A 91 9.84 24.62 -1.74
CA ARG A 91 9.02 23.61 -2.45
C ARG A 91 9.87 22.50 -3.04
N LEU A 92 11.01 22.85 -3.62
CA LEU A 92 11.95 21.90 -4.20
C LEU A 92 12.51 20.95 -3.12
N GLN A 93 12.94 21.49 -1.98
CA GLN A 93 13.42 20.69 -0.84
C GLN A 93 12.37 19.68 -0.37
N ARG A 94 11.11 20.10 -0.20
CA ARG A 94 10.01 19.20 0.15
C ARG A 94 9.69 18.17 -0.93
N ALA A 95 9.91 18.50 -2.20
CA ALA A 95 9.71 17.58 -3.31
C ALA A 95 10.81 16.50 -3.33
N ILE A 96 12.06 16.89 -3.11
CA ILE A 96 13.22 15.98 -3.00
C ILE A 96 13.03 15.03 -1.81
N GLU A 97 12.62 15.56 -0.65
CA GLU A 97 12.34 14.74 0.55
C GLU A 97 11.22 13.71 0.32
N GLN A 98 10.32 13.98 -0.63
CA GLN A 98 9.22 13.10 -1.02
C GLN A 98 9.50 12.28 -2.29
N ASP A 99 10.74 12.31 -2.81
CA ASP A 99 11.14 11.64 -4.05
C ASP A 99 10.26 12.02 -5.26
N ARG A 100 9.85 13.29 -5.32
CA ARG A 100 8.94 13.88 -6.34
C ARG A 100 9.68 14.76 -7.35
N VAL A 101 10.92 14.42 -7.66
CA VAL A 101 11.73 15.15 -8.64
C VAL A 101 12.16 14.14 -9.71
N ASP A 102 11.88 14.45 -10.96
CA ASP A 102 12.35 13.64 -12.09
C ASP A 102 13.88 13.79 -12.29
N GLU A 103 14.50 12.96 -13.15
CA GLU A 103 15.94 13.04 -13.42
C GLU A 103 16.39 14.41 -13.99
N GLU A 104 15.43 15.21 -14.48
CA GLU A 104 15.63 16.52 -15.08
C GLU A 104 15.45 17.68 -14.08
N GLY A 105 15.07 17.40 -12.83
CA GLY A 105 14.96 18.38 -11.76
C GLY A 105 13.61 19.10 -11.65
N ASN A 106 12.59 18.69 -12.41
CA ASN A 106 11.24 19.21 -12.35
C ASN A 106 10.42 18.54 -11.24
N ILE A 107 9.51 19.31 -10.64
CA ILE A 107 8.62 18.83 -9.58
C ILE A 107 7.47 18.06 -10.22
N ILE A 108 7.35 16.77 -9.92
CA ILE A 108 6.23 15.95 -10.38
C ILE A 108 4.95 16.41 -9.64
N PRO A 109 3.89 16.84 -10.36
CA PRO A 109 2.68 17.31 -9.71
C PRO A 109 2.02 16.19 -8.89
N ARG A 110 1.40 16.56 -7.77
CA ARG A 110 0.61 15.63 -6.96
C ARG A 110 -0.55 15.10 -7.80
N GLU A 111 -0.51 13.83 -8.16
CA GLU A 111 -1.71 13.15 -8.68
C GLU A 111 -2.82 13.25 -7.62
N PRO A 112 -4.03 13.67 -8.00
CA PRO A 112 -5.17 13.66 -7.09
C PRO A 112 -5.41 12.25 -6.54
N LEU A 113 -6.06 12.16 -5.38
CA LEU A 113 -6.41 10.86 -4.75
C LEU A 113 -7.17 9.94 -5.73
N PHE A 114 -7.90 10.53 -6.67
CA PHE A 114 -8.62 9.90 -7.78
C PHE A 114 -7.96 10.30 -9.10
N SER A 115 -6.97 9.54 -9.57
CA SER A 115 -6.36 9.70 -10.90
C SER A 115 -6.54 8.41 -11.69
N ASP A 116 -6.99 8.50 -12.94
CA ASP A 116 -7.17 7.35 -13.85
C ASP A 116 -5.84 6.61 -14.17
N SER A 117 -4.68 7.16 -13.73
CA SER A 117 -3.32 6.60 -13.87
C SER A 117 -2.77 5.88 -12.63
N SER A 118 -3.53 5.74 -11.55
CA SER A 118 -2.98 5.24 -10.28
C SER A 118 -2.48 3.79 -10.35
N SER A 119 -1.48 3.43 -9.53
CA SER A 119 -0.95 2.05 -9.51
C SER A 119 -1.95 1.06 -8.92
N LEU A 120 -1.95 -0.19 -9.40
CA LEU A 120 -2.88 -1.23 -8.96
C LEU A 120 -2.82 -1.47 -7.43
N SER A 121 -1.64 -1.41 -6.83
CA SER A 121 -1.47 -1.53 -5.38
C SER A 121 -2.17 -0.41 -4.62
N LYS A 122 -2.08 0.82 -5.13
CA LYS A 122 -2.77 1.97 -4.56
C LYS A 122 -4.29 1.79 -4.70
N VAL A 123 -4.79 1.40 -5.87
CA VAL A 123 -6.22 1.21 -6.13
C VAL A 123 -6.82 0.11 -5.26
N CYS A 124 -6.15 -1.04 -5.15
CA CYS A 124 -6.64 -2.14 -4.33
C CYS A 124 -6.56 -1.79 -2.84
N LEU A 125 -5.51 -1.10 -2.36
CA LEU A 125 -5.44 -0.62 -0.98
C LEU A 125 -6.55 0.38 -0.67
N THR A 126 -6.80 1.33 -1.57
CA THR A 126 -7.91 2.28 -1.40
C THR A 126 -9.26 1.58 -1.47
N ALA A 127 -9.43 0.54 -2.30
CA ALA A 127 -10.65 -0.25 -2.36
C ALA A 127 -10.85 -1.18 -1.15
N ALA A 128 -9.77 -1.60 -0.49
CA ALA A 128 -9.82 -2.36 0.74
C ALA A 128 -10.25 -1.51 1.96
N VAL A 129 -10.07 -0.19 1.89
CA VAL A 129 -10.52 0.76 2.93
C VAL A 129 -11.88 1.37 2.58
N LEU A 130 -12.10 1.67 1.30
CA LEU A 130 -13.30 2.32 0.80
C LEU A 130 -14.11 1.35 -0.08
N PRO A 131 -15.19 0.73 0.44
CA PRO A 131 -16.05 -0.16 -0.33
C PRO A 131 -16.58 0.55 -1.58
N GLY A 132 -16.38 -0.09 -2.75
CA GLY A 132 -16.85 0.44 -4.04
C GLY A 132 -15.86 1.34 -4.76
N TYR A 133 -14.71 1.71 -4.16
CA TYR A 133 -13.69 2.53 -4.85
C TYR A 133 -13.19 1.87 -6.14
N GLY A 134 -12.91 0.56 -6.11
CA GLY A 134 -12.44 -0.16 -7.30
C GLY A 134 -13.47 -0.17 -8.45
N GLN A 135 -14.76 -0.14 -8.13
CA GLN A 135 -15.84 -0.08 -9.12
C GLN A 135 -15.98 1.32 -9.73
N ILE A 136 -15.80 2.37 -8.90
CA ILE A 136 -15.75 3.77 -9.33
C ILE A 136 -14.56 3.99 -10.27
N TYR A 137 -13.38 3.47 -9.89
CA TYR A 137 -12.17 3.53 -10.69
C TYR A 137 -12.36 2.87 -12.05
N ASN A 138 -12.98 1.68 -12.06
CA ASN A 138 -13.23 0.94 -13.29
C ASN A 138 -14.45 1.44 -14.10
N LYS A 139 -15.05 2.57 -13.73
CA LYS A 139 -16.24 3.15 -14.37
C LYS A 139 -17.46 2.20 -14.41
N GLN A 140 -17.52 1.24 -13.48
CA GLN A 140 -18.60 0.25 -13.35
C GLN A 140 -19.63 0.64 -12.28
N TYR A 141 -20.17 1.85 -12.40
CA TYR A 141 -21.07 2.43 -11.39
C TYR A 141 -22.35 1.63 -11.17
N TRP A 142 -22.82 0.90 -12.18
CA TRP A 142 -24.05 0.09 -12.08
C TRP A 142 -23.93 -1.05 -11.05
N LYS A 143 -22.72 -1.47 -10.68
CA LYS A 143 -22.48 -2.45 -9.63
C LYS A 143 -22.57 -1.86 -8.22
N LEU A 144 -22.46 -0.53 -8.08
CA LEU A 144 -22.50 0.14 -6.78
C LEU A 144 -23.84 -0.05 -6.06
N PRO A 145 -25.02 0.12 -6.69
CA PRO A 145 -26.31 -0.16 -6.03
C PRO A 145 -26.41 -1.58 -5.49
N ILE A 146 -25.85 -2.57 -6.20
CA ILE A 146 -25.86 -3.97 -5.78
C ILE A 146 -24.90 -4.17 -4.61
N LEU A 147 -23.69 -3.61 -4.68
CA LEU A 147 -22.71 -3.64 -3.58
C LEU A 147 -23.30 -3.00 -2.32
N TYR A 148 -23.72 -1.74 -2.40
CA TYR A 148 -24.24 -1.00 -1.24
C TYR A 148 -25.56 -1.58 -0.74
N GLY A 149 -26.41 -2.09 -1.63
CA GLY A 149 -27.64 -2.79 -1.25
C GLY A 149 -27.36 -4.06 -0.48
N THR A 150 -26.49 -4.93 -0.99
CA THR A 150 -26.17 -6.21 -0.33
C THR A 150 -25.40 -6.03 0.97
N VAL A 151 -24.33 -5.22 0.97
CA VAL A 151 -23.51 -4.92 2.15
C VAL A 151 -24.34 -4.15 3.18
N GLY A 152 -25.06 -3.12 2.76
CA GLY A 152 -25.91 -2.31 3.64
C GLY A 152 -27.04 -3.11 4.28
N ALA A 153 -27.76 -3.93 3.50
CA ALA A 153 -28.81 -4.80 4.04
C ALA A 153 -28.25 -5.83 5.03
N SER A 154 -27.09 -6.44 4.72
CA SER A 154 -26.47 -7.44 5.59
C SER A 154 -25.98 -6.84 6.91
N ILE A 155 -25.39 -5.64 6.87
CA ILE A 155 -25.01 -4.89 8.08
C ILE A 155 -26.24 -4.48 8.89
N GLY A 156 -27.29 -3.99 8.22
CA GLY A 156 -28.56 -3.66 8.85
C GLY A 156 -29.15 -4.86 9.59
N MET A 157 -29.18 -6.03 8.95
CA MET A 157 -29.64 -7.28 9.56
C MET A 157 -28.73 -7.74 10.70
N TRP A 158 -27.42 -7.60 10.57
CA TRP A 158 -26.48 -7.90 11.66
C TRP A 158 -26.72 -7.02 12.90
N ALA A 159 -26.98 -5.73 12.69
CA ALA A 159 -27.31 -4.80 13.78
C ALA A 159 -28.66 -5.14 14.40
N TYR A 160 -29.67 -5.46 13.58
CA TYR A 160 -31.00 -5.87 14.02
C TYR A 160 -30.94 -7.13 14.91
N PHE A 161 -30.36 -8.24 14.41
CA PHE A 161 -30.20 -9.45 15.22
C PHE A 161 -29.23 -9.25 16.39
N GLY A 162 -28.30 -8.31 16.29
CA GLY A 162 -27.46 -7.88 17.40
C GLY A 162 -28.26 -7.22 18.53
N SER A 163 -29.31 -6.47 18.20
CA SER A 163 -30.22 -5.88 19.19
C SER A 163 -31.08 -6.94 19.89
N GLU A 164 -31.48 -7.99 19.18
CA GLU A 164 -32.22 -9.15 19.71
C GLU A 164 -31.34 -10.01 20.63
N TYR A 165 -30.08 -10.27 20.27
CA TYR A 165 -29.16 -11.10 21.05
C TYR A 165 -28.78 -10.53 22.43
N ARG A 166 -28.62 -9.20 22.54
CA ARG A 166 -28.19 -8.54 23.80
C ARG A 166 -29.10 -8.80 25.01
N PRO A 167 -30.43 -8.61 24.95
CA PRO A 167 -31.31 -8.90 26.06
C PRO A 167 -31.37 -10.39 26.41
N LEU A 168 -31.36 -11.28 25.41
CA LEU A 168 -31.33 -12.73 25.64
C LEU A 168 -30.08 -13.15 26.41
N LYS A 169 -28.93 -12.56 26.09
CA LYS A 169 -27.69 -12.80 26.83
C LYS A 169 -27.78 -12.33 28.28
N ARG A 170 -28.38 -11.16 28.53
CA ARG A 170 -28.57 -10.64 29.90
C ARG A 170 -29.45 -11.58 30.73
N GLN A 171 -30.57 -12.03 30.16
CA GLN A 171 -31.45 -13.00 30.82
C GLN A 171 -30.71 -14.32 31.11
N TYR A 172 -29.93 -14.82 30.16
CA TYR A 172 -29.10 -16.02 30.36
C TYR A 172 -28.09 -15.85 31.51
N ASP A 173 -27.39 -14.70 31.55
CA ASP A 173 -26.43 -14.38 32.60
C ASP A 173 -27.12 -14.24 33.98
N GLU A 174 -28.32 -13.64 34.03
CA GLU A 174 -29.14 -13.51 35.26
C GLU A 174 -29.57 -14.88 35.81
N LEU A 175 -30.06 -15.78 34.95
CA LEU A 175 -30.45 -17.13 35.34
C LEU A 175 -29.26 -17.95 35.85
N LEU A 176 -28.08 -17.76 35.25
CA LEU A 176 -26.83 -18.36 35.74
C LEU A 176 -26.46 -17.86 37.14
N LEU A 177 -26.62 -16.56 37.42
CA LEU A 177 -26.32 -15.97 38.72
C LEU A 177 -27.27 -16.45 39.82
N GLN A 178 -28.53 -16.79 39.47
CA GLN A 178 -29.50 -17.37 40.40
C GLN A 178 -29.22 -18.85 40.75
N GLY A 179 -28.18 -19.46 40.19
CA GLY A 179 -27.83 -20.86 40.46
C GLY A 179 -28.73 -21.87 39.75
N MET A 180 -29.55 -21.44 38.79
CA MET A 180 -30.39 -22.31 37.95
C MET A 180 -29.53 -23.05 36.93
N SER A 181 -28.79 -24.07 37.36
CA SER A 181 -28.10 -24.97 36.44
C SER A 181 -29.04 -26.09 36.00
N ARG A 182 -29.36 -26.17 34.69
CA ARG A 182 -30.15 -27.24 34.03
C ARG A 182 -31.69 -27.19 34.18
N THR A 183 -32.29 -26.02 34.29
CA THR A 183 -33.77 -25.87 34.20
C THR A 183 -34.23 -25.76 32.75
N GLU A 184 -35.49 -26.14 32.46
CA GLU A 184 -36.06 -26.02 31.10
C GLU A 184 -36.12 -24.57 30.62
N GLU A 185 -36.32 -23.62 31.54
CA GLU A 185 -36.28 -22.19 31.26
C GLU A 185 -34.90 -21.72 30.76
N LEU A 186 -33.82 -22.16 31.41
CA LEU A 186 -32.46 -21.86 30.96
C LEU A 186 -32.21 -22.44 29.55
N ASN A 187 -32.67 -23.67 29.30
CA ASN A 187 -32.54 -24.32 28.00
C ASN A 187 -33.30 -23.54 26.91
N ALA A 188 -34.49 -23.01 27.20
CA ALA A 188 -35.26 -22.20 26.26
C ALA A 188 -34.52 -20.90 25.89
N VAL A 189 -34.08 -20.13 26.91
CA VAL A 189 -33.32 -18.89 26.69
C VAL A 189 -32.01 -19.16 25.95
N GLN A 190 -31.32 -20.26 26.28
CA GLN A 190 -30.11 -20.67 25.59
C GLN A 190 -30.36 -21.01 24.12
N ARG A 191 -31.45 -21.73 23.80
CA ARG A 191 -31.82 -22.06 22.40
C ARG A 191 -32.06 -20.79 21.59
N ASP A 192 -32.81 -19.84 22.14
CA ASP A 192 -33.10 -18.59 21.45
C ASP A 192 -31.87 -17.71 21.31
N MET A 193 -30.99 -17.68 22.32
CA MET A 193 -29.70 -16.98 22.26
C MET A 193 -28.80 -17.56 21.16
N ILE A 194 -28.70 -18.90 21.06
CA ILE A 194 -27.92 -19.56 20.02
C ILE A 194 -28.50 -19.22 18.65
N ARG A 195 -29.83 -19.29 18.47
CA ARG A 195 -30.49 -18.95 17.22
C ARG A 195 -30.22 -17.51 16.79
N ALA A 196 -30.33 -16.55 17.72
CA ALA A 196 -30.04 -15.14 17.47
C ALA A 196 -28.56 -14.92 17.12
N ASN A 197 -27.64 -15.60 17.81
CA ASN A 197 -26.21 -15.52 17.52
C ASN A 197 -25.87 -16.13 16.15
N THR A 198 -26.47 -17.26 15.77
CA THR A 198 -26.30 -17.89 14.47
C THR A 198 -26.80 -16.97 13.35
N LYS A 199 -28.00 -16.39 13.49
CA LYS A 199 -28.51 -15.40 12.51
C LYS A 199 -27.54 -14.23 12.35
N LYS A 200 -27.13 -13.61 13.46
CA LYS A 200 -26.15 -12.53 13.46
C LYS A 200 -24.84 -12.93 12.77
N GLN A 201 -24.31 -14.12 13.06
CA GLN A 201 -23.08 -14.63 12.44
C GLN A 201 -23.24 -14.84 10.94
N ILE A 202 -24.35 -15.43 10.48
CA ILE A 202 -24.64 -15.60 9.06
C ILE A 202 -24.55 -14.26 8.35
N PHE A 203 -25.25 -13.22 8.82
CA PHE A 203 -25.21 -11.90 8.17
C PHE A 203 -23.85 -11.21 8.26
N MET A 204 -23.08 -11.45 9.33
CA MET A 204 -21.69 -10.99 9.41
C MET A 204 -20.83 -11.65 8.33
N PHE A 205 -20.95 -12.98 8.15
CA PHE A 205 -20.23 -13.71 7.12
C PHE A 205 -20.71 -13.34 5.72
N THR A 206 -22.02 -13.14 5.50
CA THR A 206 -22.57 -12.67 4.22
C THR A 206 -22.01 -11.30 3.87
N THR A 207 -21.93 -10.37 4.83
CA THR A 207 -21.32 -9.04 4.64
C THR A 207 -19.85 -9.16 4.25
N ALA A 208 -19.08 -9.99 4.96
CA ALA A 208 -17.67 -10.18 4.67
C ALA A 208 -17.45 -10.84 3.30
N ALA A 209 -18.24 -11.87 2.96
CA ALA A 209 -18.16 -12.59 1.71
C ALA A 209 -18.54 -11.71 0.51
N SER A 210 -19.63 -10.93 0.62
CA SER A 210 -20.03 -10.01 -0.44
C SER A 210 -18.97 -8.93 -0.64
N TYR A 211 -18.42 -8.37 0.44
CA TYR A 211 -17.33 -7.41 0.37
C TYR A 211 -16.10 -7.96 -0.35
N ILE A 212 -15.64 -9.16 0.03
CA ILE A 212 -14.50 -9.83 -0.60
C ILE A 212 -14.77 -10.11 -2.08
N TYR A 213 -15.97 -10.56 -2.43
CA TYR A 213 -16.36 -10.82 -3.82
C TYR A 213 -16.25 -9.56 -4.68
N PHE A 214 -16.83 -8.44 -4.23
CA PHE A 214 -16.80 -7.19 -4.98
C PHE A 214 -15.40 -6.57 -5.06
N LEU A 215 -14.59 -6.75 -4.01
CA LEU A 215 -13.18 -6.34 -4.03
C LEU A 215 -12.38 -7.16 -5.05
N GLY A 216 -12.62 -8.47 -5.11
CA GLY A 216 -12.04 -9.36 -6.11
C GLY A 216 -12.48 -9.02 -7.54
N ASP A 217 -13.78 -8.84 -7.79
CA ASP A 217 -14.34 -8.47 -9.09
C ASP A 217 -13.77 -7.12 -9.59
N ALA A 218 -13.64 -6.13 -8.70
CA ALA A 218 -13.06 -4.83 -9.05
C ALA A 218 -11.57 -4.93 -9.41
N ALA A 219 -10.82 -5.78 -8.71
CA ALA A 219 -9.40 -5.97 -8.97
C ALA A 219 -9.13 -6.82 -10.22
N LEU A 220 -10.00 -7.79 -10.52
CA LEU A 220 -9.93 -8.60 -11.74
C LEU A 220 -10.22 -7.77 -13.00
N ASN A 221 -11.16 -6.84 -12.91
CA ASN A 221 -11.63 -6.07 -14.06
C ASN A 221 -10.78 -4.79 -14.31
N TYR A 222 -9.56 -4.73 -13.77
CA TYR A 222 -8.68 -3.56 -13.85
C TYR A 222 -8.05 -3.38 -15.24
N SER A 223 -8.52 -2.38 -15.99
CA SER A 223 -8.23 -2.20 -17.43
C SER A 223 -7.03 -1.30 -17.80
N THR A 224 -6.30 -0.69 -16.87
CA THR A 224 -5.23 0.28 -17.25
C THR A 224 -3.88 -0.39 -17.57
N ASN A 225 -3.27 0.11 -18.66
CA ASN A 225 -1.99 -0.20 -19.33
C ASN A 225 -0.94 -1.01 -18.55
N GLU A 226 -0.43 -2.07 -19.20
CA GLU A 226 0.86 -2.76 -18.99
C GLU A 226 1.39 -2.89 -17.54
N VAL A 227 0.54 -3.22 -16.57
CA VAL A 227 1.04 -3.68 -15.27
C VAL A 227 1.35 -5.18 -15.37
N SER A 228 2.61 -5.56 -15.12
CA SER A 228 3.01 -6.98 -15.16
C SER A 228 2.09 -7.85 -14.28
N SER A 229 1.78 -9.04 -14.78
CA SER A 229 0.95 -10.06 -14.11
C SER A 229 1.38 -10.27 -12.65
N VAL A 230 2.69 -10.21 -12.40
CA VAL A 230 3.34 -10.31 -11.08
C VAL A 230 2.87 -9.24 -10.10
N LYS A 231 2.88 -7.97 -10.49
CA LYS A 231 2.46 -6.87 -9.60
C LYS A 231 0.96 -6.95 -9.30
N LYS A 232 0.17 -7.47 -10.24
CA LYS A 232 -1.27 -7.73 -10.04
C LYS A 232 -1.53 -8.87 -9.06
N ALA A 233 -0.90 -10.01 -9.26
CA ALA A 233 -1.03 -11.19 -8.41
C ALA A 233 -0.59 -10.91 -6.96
N THR A 234 0.57 -10.26 -6.80
CA THR A 234 1.15 -9.96 -5.49
C THR A 234 0.28 -8.98 -4.70
N THR A 235 -0.17 -7.90 -5.34
CA THR A 235 -1.07 -6.92 -4.73
C THR A 235 -2.38 -7.56 -4.29
N LEU A 236 -2.97 -8.39 -5.15
CA LEU A 236 -4.24 -9.04 -4.89
C LEU A 236 -4.11 -10.04 -3.73
N SER A 237 -3.02 -10.81 -3.69
CA SER A 237 -2.71 -11.75 -2.60
C SER A 237 -2.46 -11.08 -1.26
N LEU A 238 -1.92 -9.86 -1.27
CA LEU A 238 -1.61 -9.08 -0.07
C LEU A 238 -2.84 -8.39 0.53
N ILE A 239 -3.99 -8.47 -0.13
CA ILE A 239 -5.24 -7.83 0.31
C ILE A 239 -6.27 -8.89 0.66
N CYS A 240 -6.43 -9.88 -0.23
CA CYS A 240 -7.29 -11.02 0.01
C CYS A 240 -6.44 -12.28 -0.03
N PRO A 241 -6.31 -12.98 1.10
CA PRO A 241 -5.55 -14.21 1.09
C PRO A 241 -6.23 -15.22 0.15
N GLY A 242 -5.46 -15.80 -0.78
CA GLY A 242 -5.93 -16.72 -1.82
C GLY A 242 -6.34 -16.06 -3.14
N ALA A 243 -6.49 -14.73 -3.19
CA ALA A 243 -6.89 -14.06 -4.43
C ALA A 243 -5.78 -14.09 -5.49
N GLY A 244 -4.50 -14.06 -5.09
CA GLY A 244 -3.37 -14.30 -5.99
C GLY A 244 -3.42 -15.65 -6.73
N GLN A 245 -3.94 -16.69 -6.08
CA GLN A 245 -4.09 -18.03 -6.68
C GLN A 245 -5.24 -18.08 -7.70
N ILE A 246 -6.33 -17.33 -7.46
CA ILE A 246 -7.43 -17.13 -8.42
C ILE A 246 -6.93 -16.40 -9.67
N TYR A 247 -6.12 -15.34 -9.49
CA TYR A 247 -5.47 -14.66 -10.60
C TYR A 247 -4.49 -15.57 -11.35
N ASN A 248 -3.84 -16.50 -10.64
CA ASN A 248 -2.97 -17.48 -11.25
C ASN A 248 -3.73 -18.59 -12.04
N LYS A 249 -5.07 -18.59 -12.06
CA LYS A 249 -5.96 -19.70 -12.52
C LYS A 249 -5.76 -21.02 -11.76
N SER A 250 -5.09 -21.00 -10.61
CA SER A 250 -4.85 -22.19 -9.78
C SER A 250 -5.97 -22.35 -8.75
N TYR A 251 -7.20 -22.58 -9.25
CA TYR A 251 -8.42 -22.63 -8.44
C TYR A 251 -8.41 -23.74 -7.38
N TRP A 252 -7.69 -24.83 -7.62
CA TRP A 252 -7.62 -25.98 -6.72
C TRP A 252 -6.88 -25.67 -5.41
N ARG A 253 -5.99 -24.66 -5.40
CA ARG A 253 -5.24 -24.25 -4.21
C ARG A 253 -6.06 -23.35 -3.29
N ALA A 254 -7.10 -22.69 -3.82
CA ALA A 254 -7.92 -21.75 -3.07
C ALA A 254 -8.70 -22.41 -1.90
N PRO A 255 -9.33 -23.59 -2.05
CA PRO A 255 -9.95 -24.29 -0.92
C PRO A 255 -8.96 -24.64 0.20
N ILE A 256 -7.71 -24.96 -0.15
CA ILE A 256 -6.66 -25.30 0.83
C ILE A 256 -6.28 -24.06 1.63
N VAL A 257 -6.07 -22.94 0.94
CA VAL A 257 -5.76 -21.65 1.56
C VAL A 257 -6.89 -21.16 2.46
N VAL A 258 -8.13 -21.15 1.94
CA VAL A 258 -9.30 -20.69 2.68
C VAL A 258 -9.57 -21.63 3.86
N GLY A 259 -9.48 -22.94 3.66
CA GLY A 259 -9.61 -23.94 4.72
C GLY A 259 -8.54 -23.78 5.80
N GLY A 260 -7.29 -23.57 5.41
CA GLY A 260 -6.18 -23.31 6.32
C GLY A 260 -6.41 -22.06 7.17
N LEU A 261 -6.78 -20.94 6.54
CA LEU A 261 -7.06 -19.70 7.28
C LEU A 261 -8.31 -19.78 8.14
N ALA A 262 -9.38 -20.40 7.67
CA ALA A 262 -10.59 -20.64 8.46
C ALA A 262 -10.28 -21.49 9.70
N SER A 263 -9.46 -22.54 9.54
CA SER A 263 -9.02 -23.38 10.65
C SER A 263 -8.20 -22.59 11.68
N MET A 264 -7.30 -21.71 11.23
CA MET A 264 -6.50 -20.88 12.12
C MET A 264 -7.34 -19.85 12.87
N ILE A 265 -8.26 -19.18 12.18
CA ILE A 265 -9.22 -18.24 12.81
C ILE A 265 -10.03 -18.97 13.89
N TYR A 266 -10.51 -20.19 13.58
CA TYR A 266 -11.23 -21.00 14.56
C TYR A 266 -10.38 -21.34 15.79
N VAL A 267 -9.12 -21.74 15.59
CA VAL A 267 -8.18 -22.04 16.69
C VAL A 267 -7.90 -20.79 17.53
N ILE A 268 -7.71 -19.62 16.90
CA ILE A 268 -7.54 -18.34 17.61
C ILE A 268 -8.77 -18.03 18.47
N ASP A 269 -9.97 -18.13 17.90
CA ASP A 269 -11.21 -17.85 18.62
C ASP A 269 -11.43 -18.84 19.77
N TRP A 270 -11.17 -20.13 19.54
CA TRP A 270 -11.24 -21.17 20.57
C TRP A 270 -10.34 -20.84 21.77
N ASN A 271 -9.07 -20.53 21.53
CA ASN A 271 -8.11 -20.16 22.58
C ASN A 271 -8.49 -18.82 23.25
N ASN A 272 -9.05 -17.87 22.50
CA ASN A 272 -9.49 -16.59 23.04
C ASN A 272 -10.70 -16.73 23.98
N ARG A 273 -11.68 -17.58 23.62
CA ARG A 273 -12.82 -17.91 24.50
C ARG A 273 -12.34 -18.59 25.78
N GLY A 274 -11.43 -19.56 25.65
CA GLY A 274 -10.79 -20.21 26.80
C GLY A 274 -10.07 -19.20 27.70
N PHE A 275 -9.28 -18.30 27.11
CA PHE A 275 -8.60 -17.23 27.85
C PHE A 275 -9.57 -16.34 28.63
N GLN A 276 -10.66 -15.87 28.00
CA GLN A 276 -11.65 -15.01 28.68
C GLN A 276 -12.35 -15.73 29.83
N ARG A 277 -12.70 -17.01 29.60
CA ARG A 277 -13.32 -17.88 30.60
C ARG A 277 -12.44 -18.04 31.85
N PHE A 278 -11.20 -18.47 31.68
CA PHE A 278 -10.26 -18.64 32.80
C PHE A 278 -9.81 -17.32 33.42
N LYS A 279 -9.74 -16.23 32.64
CA LYS A 279 -9.47 -14.88 33.18
C LYS A 279 -10.56 -14.45 34.17
N LYS A 280 -11.83 -14.66 33.82
CA LYS A 280 -12.98 -14.32 34.68
C LYS A 280 -13.00 -15.18 35.95
N ALA A 281 -12.80 -16.49 35.81
CA ALA A 281 -12.71 -17.41 36.94
C ALA A 281 -11.56 -17.04 37.89
N TYR A 282 -10.37 -16.76 37.35
CA TYR A 282 -9.21 -16.32 38.13
C TYR A 282 -9.49 -15.01 38.89
N SER A 283 -10.09 -14.01 38.24
CA SER A 283 -10.38 -12.73 38.91
C SER A 283 -11.39 -12.89 40.05
N LEU A 284 -12.42 -13.71 39.88
CA LEU A 284 -13.44 -13.95 40.90
C LEU A 284 -12.86 -14.73 42.09
N ARG A 285 -11.97 -15.69 41.82
CA ARG A 285 -11.30 -16.47 42.87
C ARG A 285 -10.30 -15.63 43.66
N ALA A 286 -9.51 -14.78 42.97
CA ALA A 286 -8.57 -13.88 43.62
C ALA A 286 -9.30 -12.83 44.49
N ASP A 287 -10.45 -12.32 44.03
CA ASP A 287 -11.28 -11.39 44.82
C ASP A 287 -11.90 -12.07 46.05
N TYR A 288 -12.36 -13.32 45.91
CA TYR A 288 -12.82 -14.12 47.06
C TYR A 288 -11.71 -14.33 48.11
N GLU A 289 -10.49 -14.66 47.68
CA GLU A 289 -9.35 -14.83 48.59
C GLU A 289 -8.99 -13.55 49.34
N GLN A 290 -9.22 -12.37 48.72
CA GLN A 290 -8.98 -11.07 49.36
C GLN A 290 -10.14 -10.60 50.24
N ASN A 291 -11.39 -10.88 49.84
CA ASN A 291 -12.60 -10.39 50.49
C ASN A 291 -13.60 -11.54 50.73
N PRO A 292 -13.34 -12.46 51.67
CA PRO A 292 -14.21 -13.61 51.90
C PRO A 292 -15.62 -13.22 52.36
N ASP A 293 -15.76 -12.14 53.13
CA ASP A 293 -17.04 -11.68 53.71
C ASP A 293 -18.07 -11.26 52.65
N LYS A 294 -17.61 -10.91 51.44
CA LYS A 294 -18.46 -10.46 50.33
C LYS A 294 -19.17 -11.61 49.61
N TYR A 295 -18.78 -12.85 49.87
CA TYR A 295 -19.21 -14.04 49.15
C TYR A 295 -19.69 -15.16 50.10
N PRO A 296 -20.89 -15.04 50.69
CA PRO A 296 -21.39 -15.97 51.71
C PRO A 296 -21.63 -17.41 51.19
N ASN A 297 -21.75 -17.59 49.87
CA ASN A 297 -22.02 -18.89 49.23
C ASN A 297 -20.77 -19.51 48.55
N GLY A 298 -19.56 -19.01 48.85
CA GLY A 298 -18.31 -19.43 48.21
C GLY A 298 -17.93 -18.58 46.98
N SER A 299 -16.84 -18.92 46.29
CA SER A 299 -16.41 -18.12 45.14
C SER A 299 -17.43 -18.18 44.00
N ALA A 300 -17.81 -17.01 43.48
CA ALA A 300 -18.77 -16.88 42.37
C ALA A 300 -18.20 -17.34 41.00
N ASP A 301 -17.14 -18.14 41.01
CA ASP A 301 -16.52 -18.68 39.80
C ASP A 301 -17.31 -19.89 39.27
N GLU A 302 -17.24 -20.13 37.97
CA GLU A 302 -17.94 -21.25 37.32
C GLU A 302 -17.52 -22.65 37.81
N PHE A 303 -16.42 -22.73 38.55
CA PHE A 303 -15.88 -23.98 39.09
C PHE A 303 -16.19 -24.17 40.57
N GLY A 304 -16.87 -23.22 41.23
CA GLY A 304 -17.25 -23.29 42.64
C GLY A 304 -16.05 -23.54 43.56
N GLY A 305 -14.91 -22.90 43.28
CA GLY A 305 -13.70 -23.01 44.09
C GLY A 305 -12.94 -24.35 44.00
N ARG A 306 -13.34 -25.28 43.12
CA ARG A 306 -12.67 -26.59 42.95
C ARG A 306 -11.23 -26.51 42.45
N TYR A 307 -10.88 -25.41 41.79
CA TYR A 307 -9.55 -25.18 41.25
C TYR A 307 -8.82 -24.07 42.02
N SER A 308 -7.53 -24.29 42.30
CA SER A 308 -6.66 -23.29 42.92
C SER A 308 -6.43 -22.09 41.99
N THR A 309 -6.21 -20.91 42.57
CA THR A 309 -5.84 -19.68 41.84
C THR A 309 -4.62 -19.88 40.95
N THR A 310 -3.62 -20.65 41.40
CA THR A 310 -2.43 -20.98 40.62
C THR A 310 -2.76 -21.83 39.39
N PHE A 311 -3.67 -22.79 39.53
CA PHE A 311 -4.11 -23.64 38.41
C PHE A 311 -4.89 -22.83 37.36
N LEU A 312 -5.83 -21.98 37.81
CA LEU A 312 -6.59 -21.08 36.93
C LEU A 312 -5.68 -20.08 36.21
N LYS A 313 -4.66 -19.56 36.91
CA LYS A 313 -3.63 -18.70 36.32
C LYS A 313 -2.85 -19.42 35.22
N ASN A 314 -2.43 -20.66 35.45
CA ASN A 314 -1.71 -21.46 34.46
C ASN A 314 -2.56 -21.75 33.22
N LEU A 315 -3.84 -22.10 33.40
CA LEU A 315 -4.76 -22.30 32.28
C LEU A 315 -5.00 -21.02 31.48
N ARG A 316 -5.20 -19.88 32.15
CA ARG A 316 -5.30 -18.57 31.51
C ARG A 316 -4.05 -18.27 30.69
N ASP A 317 -2.86 -18.41 31.28
CA ASP A 317 -1.60 -18.05 30.65
C ASP A 317 -1.25 -18.99 29.49
N SER A 318 -1.60 -20.28 29.59
CA SER A 318 -1.50 -21.25 28.50
C SER A 318 -2.39 -20.88 27.30
N ASN A 319 -3.67 -20.57 27.55
CA ASN A 319 -4.59 -20.14 26.50
C ASN A 319 -4.19 -18.80 25.86
N ARG A 320 -3.66 -17.86 26.65
CA ARG A 320 -3.09 -16.61 26.14
C ARG A 320 -1.93 -16.89 25.18
N ARG A 321 -0.96 -17.70 25.63
CA ARG A 321 0.21 -18.06 24.82
C ARG A 321 -0.18 -18.79 23.54
N ASN A 322 -1.11 -19.74 23.60
CA ASN A 322 -1.57 -20.47 22.42
C ASN A 322 -2.30 -19.56 21.43
N ARG A 323 -3.15 -18.64 21.91
CA ARG A 323 -3.78 -17.62 21.06
C ARG A 323 -2.72 -16.74 20.37
N ASP A 324 -1.77 -16.24 21.14
CA ASP A 324 -0.73 -15.33 20.62
C ASP A 324 0.18 -16.07 19.61
N LEU A 325 0.51 -17.34 19.87
CA LEU A 325 1.21 -18.23 18.94
C LEU A 325 0.40 -18.45 17.66
N SER A 326 -0.91 -18.75 17.78
CA SER A 326 -1.78 -18.95 16.62
C SER A 326 -1.90 -17.68 15.77
N ILE A 327 -1.94 -16.50 16.38
CA ILE A 327 -1.91 -15.21 15.66
C ILE A 327 -0.60 -15.06 14.89
N LEU A 328 0.54 -15.33 15.54
CA LEU A 328 1.86 -15.26 14.90
C LEU A 328 1.96 -16.25 13.73
N LEU A 329 1.53 -17.49 13.93
CA LEU A 329 1.56 -18.54 12.92
C LEU A 329 0.63 -18.21 11.74
N THR A 330 -0.53 -17.62 12.01
CA THR A 330 -1.44 -17.12 10.97
C THR A 330 -0.80 -16.01 10.16
N ALA A 331 -0.12 -15.06 10.81
CA ALA A 331 0.62 -14.00 10.13
C ALA A 331 1.77 -14.58 9.27
N GLY A 332 2.47 -15.61 9.77
CA GLY A 332 3.49 -16.34 9.01
C GLY A 332 2.92 -17.01 7.77
N ILE A 333 1.81 -17.74 7.89
CA ILE A 333 1.09 -18.36 6.76
C ILE A 333 0.64 -17.30 5.75
N TYR A 334 0.17 -16.14 6.23
CA TYR A 334 -0.26 -15.04 5.38
C TYR A 334 0.90 -14.49 4.52
N VAL A 335 2.06 -14.24 5.14
CA VAL A 335 3.27 -13.81 4.42
C VAL A 335 3.75 -14.88 3.46
N PHE A 336 3.78 -16.15 3.90
CA PHE A 336 4.18 -17.27 3.06
C PHE A 336 3.32 -17.40 1.81
N GLN A 337 2.01 -17.21 1.94
CA GLN A 337 1.09 -17.24 0.81
C GLN A 337 1.33 -16.08 -0.18
N ALA A 338 1.66 -14.88 0.32
CA ALA A 338 2.00 -13.76 -0.55
C ALA A 338 3.29 -14.04 -1.35
N ILE A 339 4.28 -14.68 -0.72
CA ILE A 339 5.51 -15.13 -1.38
C ILE A 339 5.20 -16.22 -2.43
N ASP A 340 4.38 -17.21 -2.08
CA ASP A 340 3.94 -18.28 -2.99
C ASP A 340 3.31 -17.69 -4.26
N ALA A 341 2.36 -16.77 -4.12
CA ALA A 341 1.73 -16.08 -5.25
C ALA A 341 2.72 -15.20 -6.05
N HIS A 342 3.74 -14.63 -5.41
CA HIS A 342 4.75 -13.80 -6.06
C HIS A 342 5.73 -14.62 -6.92
N VAL A 343 6.16 -15.78 -6.42
CA VAL A 343 7.01 -16.73 -7.14
C VAL A 343 6.25 -17.38 -8.29
N ASP A 344 5.03 -17.87 -8.04
CA ASP A 344 4.14 -18.43 -9.06
C ASP A 344 3.96 -17.46 -10.24
N ALA A 345 3.82 -16.17 -9.95
CA ALA A 345 3.65 -15.16 -10.99
C ALA A 345 4.96 -14.87 -11.76
N HIS A 346 6.13 -14.94 -11.13
CA HIS A 346 7.42 -14.82 -11.82
C HIS A 346 7.70 -16.00 -12.75
N LEU A 347 7.20 -17.19 -12.41
CA LEU A 347 7.38 -18.40 -13.20
C LEU A 347 6.39 -18.52 -14.36
N LYS A 348 5.38 -17.64 -14.46
CA LYS A 348 4.41 -17.65 -15.56
C LYS A 348 4.94 -17.16 -16.90
N ASP A 349 5.95 -16.30 -16.88
CA ASP A 349 6.57 -15.78 -18.10
C ASP A 349 7.63 -16.76 -18.66
N PHE A 350 7.85 -17.89 -17.97
CA PHE A 350 8.68 -18.99 -18.45
C PHE A 350 7.85 -19.83 -19.44
N ASP A 351 8.22 -19.78 -20.72
CA ASP A 351 7.57 -20.59 -21.76
C ASP A 351 7.94 -22.07 -21.56
N VAL A 352 6.99 -22.85 -21.06
CA VAL A 352 7.05 -24.31 -21.06
C VAL A 352 6.14 -24.77 -22.20
N SER A 353 6.50 -24.44 -23.45
CA SER A 353 5.81 -24.99 -24.59
C SER A 353 6.08 -26.49 -24.67
N ASP A 354 5.04 -27.33 -24.71
CA ASP A 354 5.15 -28.79 -24.92
C ASP A 354 5.66 -29.16 -26.33
N ASN A 355 6.12 -28.18 -27.13
CA ASN A 355 6.60 -28.38 -28.49
C ASN A 355 8.02 -28.95 -28.56
N LEU A 356 8.59 -29.41 -27.45
CA LEU A 356 9.82 -30.22 -27.46
C LEU A 356 9.50 -31.59 -28.08
N THR A 357 9.47 -31.63 -29.40
CA THR A 357 9.19 -32.84 -30.17
C THR A 357 10.55 -33.43 -30.55
N VAL A 358 10.85 -34.59 -29.98
CA VAL A 358 12.03 -35.37 -30.34
C VAL A 358 11.62 -36.30 -31.47
N ASP A 359 12.05 -35.99 -32.69
CA ASP A 359 11.82 -36.82 -33.86
C ASP A 359 13.03 -37.75 -34.06
N LEU A 360 12.85 -39.03 -33.70
CA LEU A 360 13.86 -40.08 -33.85
C LEU A 360 13.55 -40.88 -35.11
N LYS A 361 14.35 -40.71 -36.16
CA LYS A 361 14.19 -41.44 -37.43
C LYS A 361 15.34 -42.41 -37.65
N PRO A 362 15.08 -43.66 -38.06
CA PRO A 362 16.15 -44.55 -38.49
C PRO A 362 16.81 -43.97 -39.75
N MET A 363 18.13 -43.82 -39.72
CA MET A 363 18.93 -43.35 -40.84
C MET A 363 19.63 -44.53 -41.49
N PHE A 364 19.42 -44.67 -42.80
CA PHE A 364 20.14 -45.63 -43.63
C PHE A 364 20.91 -44.82 -44.68
N ASP A 365 22.24 -44.82 -44.58
CA ASP A 365 23.12 -44.17 -45.55
C ASP A 365 24.09 -45.18 -46.14
N CYS A 366 24.31 -45.12 -47.45
CA CYS A 366 25.25 -45.97 -48.15
C CYS A 366 26.39 -45.11 -48.65
N GLN A 367 27.44 -44.99 -47.84
CA GLN A 367 28.64 -44.27 -48.26
C GLN A 367 29.44 -45.11 -49.25
N TYR A 368 29.71 -44.53 -50.42
CA TYR A 368 30.50 -45.16 -51.46
C TYR A 368 31.95 -44.71 -51.36
N THR A 369 32.85 -45.63 -51.00
CA THR A 369 34.29 -45.34 -50.95
C THR A 369 34.97 -46.01 -52.13
N TYR A 370 35.79 -45.26 -52.89
CA TYR A 370 36.43 -45.69 -54.14
C TYR A 370 37.27 -46.97 -54.01
N HIS A 371 37.71 -47.33 -52.80
CA HIS A 371 38.52 -48.52 -52.52
C HIS A 371 37.74 -49.77 -52.09
N ASN A 372 36.57 -49.63 -51.45
CA ASN A 372 35.89 -50.73 -50.75
C ASN A 372 34.42 -50.95 -51.15
N GLY A 373 33.90 -50.25 -52.15
CA GLY A 373 32.50 -50.36 -52.60
C GLY A 373 31.52 -49.62 -51.68
N ALA A 374 30.22 -49.92 -51.81
CA ALA A 374 29.16 -49.33 -50.97
C ALA A 374 29.10 -50.03 -49.62
N THR A 375 29.36 -49.31 -48.54
CA THR A 375 29.21 -49.83 -47.16
C THR A 375 27.94 -49.25 -46.53
N PRO A 376 26.96 -50.08 -46.12
CA PRO A 376 25.76 -49.58 -45.46
C PRO A 376 26.08 -49.15 -44.02
N ILE A 377 25.69 -47.91 -43.69
CA ILE A 377 25.78 -47.33 -42.36
C ILE A 377 24.36 -47.25 -41.80
N PHE A 378 24.18 -47.89 -40.66
CA PHE A 378 22.93 -47.85 -39.91
C PHE A 378 23.11 -46.90 -38.73
N GLY A 379 22.21 -45.92 -38.63
CA GLY A 379 22.22 -44.95 -37.55
C GLY A 379 20.81 -44.50 -37.19
N PHE A 380 20.74 -43.58 -36.25
CA PHE A 380 19.53 -42.85 -35.93
C PHE A 380 19.80 -41.36 -36.09
N ASP A 381 18.92 -40.68 -36.79
CA ASP A 381 18.90 -39.23 -36.83
C ASP A 381 17.97 -38.74 -35.71
N LEU A 382 18.47 -37.80 -34.91
CA LEU A 382 17.76 -37.23 -33.77
C LEU A 382 17.65 -35.73 -34.01
N ASN A 383 16.44 -35.29 -34.32
CA ASN A 383 16.14 -33.89 -34.49
C ASN A 383 15.37 -33.38 -33.27
N VAL A 384 15.92 -32.36 -32.61
CA VAL A 384 15.30 -31.68 -31.47
C VAL A 384 14.86 -30.31 -31.95
N THR A 385 13.55 -30.11 -31.98
CA THR A 385 12.94 -28.79 -32.26
C THR A 385 12.53 -28.12 -30.96
N PHE A 386 12.91 -26.85 -30.81
CA PHE A 386 12.61 -25.99 -29.67
C PHE A 386 11.94 -24.71 -30.12
#